data_AF-A0A7V5U132-F1
#
_entry.id   AF-A0A7V5U132-F1
#
_cell.length_a   1.000
_cell.length_b   1.000
_cell.length_c   1.000
_cell.angle_alpha   90.00
_cell.angle_beta   90.00
_cell.angle_gamma   90.00
#
_symmetry.space_group_name_H-M   'P 1'
#
loop_
_entity.id
_entity.type
_entity.pdbx_description
1 polymer ?
#
loop_
_entity_poly.entity_id
_entity_poly.type
_entity_poly.pdbx_seq_one_letter_code
_entity_poly.pdbx_strand_id
1 'polypeptide(L)'
;RKASTLFPSDLSGGMRKRAGLARALSLDPQMLFLDEPTAGLDPIGANAFDELLLELRDALDLTVFMVTHDLDTLFTTCDRVAVLVDKHIPIADSLDKVVKYEHPWVQEYFNGPRSRAAALSVSQVRGPVRGQKKADQRKQERAQKTDEKHGK
;
A
#
# COMPACT_ATOMS: atom_id res chain seq x y z
N ARG A 1 25.79 -8.25 -2.88
CA ARG A 1 26.28 -9.02 -4.06
C ARG A 1 26.74 -10.46 -3.71
N LYS A 2 26.06 -11.24 -2.86
CA LYS A 2 26.40 -12.65 -2.57
C LYS A 2 25.27 -13.67 -2.78
N ALA A 3 24.05 -13.23 -3.12
CA ALA A 3 22.88 -14.10 -3.11
C ALA A 3 22.84 -15.16 -4.23
N SER A 4 23.41 -14.87 -5.40
CA SER A 4 23.29 -15.71 -6.60
C SER A 4 24.07 -17.03 -6.55
N THR A 5 24.99 -17.17 -5.59
CA THR A 5 25.82 -18.37 -5.40
C THR A 5 25.45 -19.17 -4.15
N LEU A 6 24.39 -18.76 -3.44
CA LEU A 6 23.95 -19.40 -2.20
C LEU A 6 22.83 -20.39 -2.47
N PHE A 7 22.79 -21.49 -1.70
CA PHE A 7 21.63 -22.38 -1.71
C PHE A 7 20.45 -21.72 -0.98
N PRO A 8 19.19 -22.11 -1.27
CA PRO A 8 18.01 -21.55 -0.61
C PRO A 8 18.06 -21.57 0.93
N SER A 9 18.73 -22.58 1.51
CA SER A 9 18.96 -22.71 2.95
C SER A 9 19.81 -21.58 3.53
N ASP A 10 20.72 -21.03 2.74
CA ASP A 10 21.75 -20.09 3.19
C ASP A 10 21.33 -18.62 2.98
N LEU A 11 20.18 -18.41 2.34
CA LEU A 11 19.59 -17.09 2.15
C LEU A 11 18.97 -16.58 3.46
N SER A 12 19.12 -15.29 3.77
CA SER A 12 18.33 -14.67 4.85
C SER A 12 16.84 -14.65 4.48
N GLY A 13 15.96 -14.40 5.46
CA GLY A 13 14.51 -14.29 5.21
C GLY A 13 14.19 -13.29 4.09
N GLY A 14 14.74 -12.08 4.16
CA GLY A 14 14.57 -11.05 3.12
C GLY A 14 15.17 -11.45 1.78
N MET A 15 16.30 -12.17 1.76
CA MET A 15 16.88 -12.68 0.50
C MET A 15 15.98 -13.72 -0.15
N ARG A 16 15.37 -14.63 0.64
CA ARG A 16 14.40 -15.60 0.11
C ARG A 16 13.17 -14.92 -0.46
N LYS A 17 12.62 -13.92 0.23
CA LYS A 17 11.45 -13.15 -0.26
C LYS A 17 11.76 -12.44 -1.57
N ARG A 18 12.91 -11.74 -1.67
CA ARG A 18 13.35 -11.08 -2.92
C ARG A 18 13.62 -12.06 -4.05
N ALA A 19 14.20 -13.23 -3.77
CA ALA A 19 14.39 -14.27 -4.77
C ALA A 19 13.04 -14.81 -5.27
N GLY A 20 12.06 -14.98 -4.38
CA GLY A 20 10.69 -15.36 -4.74
C GLY A 20 9.99 -14.31 -5.60
N LEU A 21 10.14 -13.03 -5.26
CA LEU A 21 9.63 -11.91 -6.06
C LEU A 21 10.28 -11.88 -7.46
N ALA A 22 11.60 -11.99 -7.54
CA ALA A 22 12.32 -12.05 -8.81
C ALA A 22 11.85 -13.22 -9.69
N ARG A 23 11.59 -14.39 -9.09
CA ARG A 23 11.02 -15.55 -9.78
C ARG A 23 9.63 -15.26 -10.32
N ALA A 24 8.77 -14.60 -9.53
CA ALA A 24 7.42 -14.24 -9.97
C ALA A 24 7.44 -13.25 -11.14
N LEU A 25 8.45 -12.37 -11.19
CA LEU A 25 8.64 -11.39 -12.26
C LEU A 25 9.34 -11.93 -13.51
N SER A 26 9.89 -13.15 -13.47
CA SER A 26 10.77 -13.67 -14.53
C SER A 26 10.09 -13.88 -15.89
N LEU A 27 8.75 -13.88 -15.96
CA LEU A 27 7.97 -14.05 -17.18
C LEU A 27 7.27 -12.74 -17.61
N ASP A 28 7.76 -11.60 -17.14
CA ASP A 28 7.21 -10.26 -17.43
C ASP A 28 5.67 -10.21 -17.26
N PRO A 29 5.13 -10.61 -16.10
CA PRO A 29 3.68 -10.66 -15.89
C PRO A 29 3.08 -9.26 -15.87
N GLN A 30 1.82 -9.11 -16.28
CA GLN A 30 1.08 -7.85 -16.11
C GLN A 30 0.48 -7.72 -14.70
N MET A 31 0.33 -8.84 -13.99
CA MET A 31 -0.28 -8.91 -12.66
C MET A 31 0.51 -9.82 -11.73
N LEU A 32 0.73 -9.36 -10.51
CA LEU A 32 1.48 -10.05 -9.47
C LEU A 32 0.57 -10.34 -8.27
N PHE A 33 0.49 -11.61 -7.87
CA PHE A 33 -0.19 -12.06 -6.66
C PHE A 33 0.81 -12.32 -5.54
N LEU A 34 0.59 -11.72 -4.37
CA LEU A 34 1.44 -11.88 -3.19
C LEU A 34 0.61 -12.35 -1.99
N ASP A 35 1.06 -13.41 -1.33
CA ASP A 35 0.46 -13.92 -0.10
C ASP A 35 1.42 -13.68 1.06
N GLU A 36 1.07 -12.75 1.95
CA GLU A 36 1.87 -12.33 3.10
C GLU A 36 3.36 -12.06 2.75
N PRO A 37 3.63 -11.11 1.84
CA PRO A 37 4.97 -10.92 1.27
C PRO A 37 6.02 -10.56 2.34
N THR A 38 5.64 -9.78 3.35
CA THR A 38 6.51 -9.29 4.42
C THR A 38 6.57 -10.20 5.65
N ALA A 39 5.75 -11.25 5.71
CA ALA A 39 5.72 -12.15 6.87
C ALA A 39 7.09 -12.80 7.14
N GLY A 40 7.51 -12.75 8.42
CA GLY A 40 8.79 -13.26 8.90
C GLY A 40 9.97 -12.31 8.69
N LEU A 41 9.75 -11.09 8.19
CA LEU A 41 10.74 -10.03 8.18
C LEU A 41 10.63 -9.20 9.46
N ASP A 42 11.75 -8.64 9.90
CA ASP A 42 11.74 -7.57 10.90
C ASP A 42 11.17 -6.27 10.29
N PRO A 43 10.76 -5.28 11.10
CA PRO A 43 10.13 -4.06 10.59
C PRO A 43 10.97 -3.28 9.56
N ILE A 44 12.30 -3.29 9.68
CA ILE A 44 13.19 -2.61 8.73
C ILE A 44 13.19 -3.38 7.41
N GLY A 45 13.30 -4.71 7.48
CA GLY A 45 13.24 -5.59 6.32
C GLY A 45 11.90 -5.56 5.59
N ALA A 46 10.78 -5.47 6.32
CA ALA A 46 9.43 -5.35 5.77
C ALA A 46 9.27 -4.03 5.00
N ASN A 47 9.64 -2.89 5.61
CA ASN A 47 9.57 -1.59 4.95
C ASN A 47 10.43 -1.54 3.68
N ALA A 48 11.66 -2.08 3.73
CA ALA A 48 12.52 -2.15 2.55
C ALA A 48 11.95 -3.06 1.44
N PHE A 49 11.16 -4.08 1.80
CA PHE A 49 10.48 -4.92 0.82
C PHE A 49 9.29 -4.19 0.19
N ASP A 50 8.51 -3.46 0.99
CA ASP A 50 7.38 -2.64 0.52
C ASP A 50 7.86 -1.54 -0.44
N GLU A 51 8.93 -0.83 -0.11
CA GLU A 51 9.56 0.17 -1.00
C GLU A 51 9.99 -0.46 -2.33
N LEU A 52 10.69 -1.61 -2.28
CA LEU A 52 11.09 -2.35 -3.48
C LEU A 52 9.88 -2.77 -4.33
N LEU A 53 8.79 -3.22 -3.70
CA LEU A 53 7.58 -3.62 -4.41
C LEU A 53 6.94 -2.43 -5.14
N LEU A 54 6.89 -1.26 -4.49
CA LEU A 54 6.37 -0.03 -5.10
C LEU A 54 7.24 0.42 -6.28
N GLU A 55 8.56 0.39 -6.13
CA GLU A 55 9.51 0.73 -7.19
C GLU A 55 9.33 -0.18 -8.41
N LEU A 56 9.20 -1.49 -8.19
CA LEU A 56 8.98 -2.46 -9.27
C LEU A 56 7.61 -2.29 -9.92
N ARG A 57 6.58 -2.04 -9.12
CA ARG A 57 5.22 -1.75 -9.62
C ARG A 57 5.22 -0.57 -10.57
N ASP A 58 5.88 0.52 -10.20
CA ASP A 58 5.93 1.75 -11.00
C ASP A 58 6.86 1.58 -12.23
N ALA A 59 7.98 0.89 -12.08
CA ALA A 59 8.95 0.71 -13.17
C ALA A 59 8.47 -0.27 -14.26
N LEU A 60 7.67 -1.27 -13.88
CA LEU A 60 7.22 -2.34 -14.77
C LEU A 60 5.72 -2.26 -15.12
N ASP A 61 5.03 -1.20 -14.66
CA ASP A 61 3.58 -0.98 -14.85
C ASP A 61 2.73 -2.20 -14.40
N LEU A 62 3.04 -2.73 -13.22
CA LEU A 62 2.41 -3.94 -12.69
C LEU A 62 1.10 -3.63 -11.96
N THR A 63 0.12 -4.51 -12.12
CA THR A 63 -0.97 -4.62 -11.15
C THR A 63 -0.58 -5.57 -10.02
N VAL A 64 -0.58 -5.10 -8.77
CA VAL A 64 -0.26 -5.94 -7.61
C VAL A 64 -1.55 -6.24 -6.82
N PHE A 65 -1.81 -7.52 -6.57
CA PHE A 65 -2.84 -7.99 -5.65
C PHE A 65 -2.14 -8.69 -4.50
N MET A 66 -2.37 -8.23 -3.26
CA MET A 66 -1.77 -8.85 -2.09
C MET A 66 -2.77 -9.17 -1.00
N VAL A 67 -2.49 -10.27 -0.31
CA VAL A 67 -3.13 -10.65 0.95
C VAL A 67 -2.17 -10.31 2.08
N THR A 68 -2.63 -9.49 3.03
CA THR A 68 -1.86 -9.20 4.23
C THR A 68 -2.76 -8.87 5.42
N HIS A 69 -2.26 -9.15 6.61
CA HIS A 69 -2.81 -8.67 7.88
C HIS A 69 -2.00 -7.51 8.48
N ASP A 70 -0.94 -7.04 7.80
CA ASP A 70 -0.08 -5.95 8.25
C ASP A 70 -0.70 -4.58 7.93
N LEU A 71 -1.06 -3.84 8.97
CA LEU A 71 -1.64 -2.50 8.84
C LEU A 71 -0.66 -1.50 8.25
N ASP A 72 0.63 -1.57 8.59
CA ASP A 72 1.63 -0.64 8.07
C ASP A 72 1.70 -0.77 6.54
N THR A 73 1.83 -2.00 6.03
CA THR A 73 1.79 -2.29 4.59
C THR A 73 0.48 -1.80 3.96
N LEU A 74 -0.68 -2.07 4.57
CA LEU A 74 -1.98 -1.58 4.05
C LEU A 74 -2.03 -0.05 3.90
N PHE A 75 -1.49 0.71 4.86
CA PHE A 75 -1.48 2.18 4.82
C PHE A 75 -0.41 2.73 3.86
N THR A 76 0.72 2.05 3.69
CA THR A 76 1.88 2.56 2.92
C THR A 76 1.88 2.15 1.45
N THR A 77 1.27 1.01 1.09
CA THR A 77 1.41 0.44 -0.26
C THR A 77 0.09 0.26 -1.03
N CYS A 78 -1.03 -0.02 -0.36
CA CYS A 78 -2.30 -0.30 -1.03
C CYS A 78 -3.02 0.95 -1.54
N ASP A 79 -3.53 0.88 -2.77
CA ASP A 79 -4.43 1.89 -3.34
C ASP A 79 -5.91 1.63 -2.94
N ARG A 80 -6.28 0.34 -2.87
CA ARG A 80 -7.62 -0.14 -2.47
C ARG A 80 -7.46 -1.36 -1.56
N VAL A 81 -8.42 -1.54 -0.66
CA VAL A 81 -8.45 -2.66 0.28
C VAL A 81 -9.80 -3.35 0.18
N ALA A 82 -9.77 -4.67 0.04
CA ALA A 82 -10.92 -5.54 0.21
C ALA A 82 -10.82 -6.21 1.58
N VAL A 83 -11.90 -6.15 2.36
CA VAL A 83 -11.95 -6.83 3.66
C VAL A 83 -12.67 -8.15 3.50
N LEU A 84 -12.07 -9.25 3.95
CA LEU A 84 -12.74 -10.55 4.05
C LEU A 84 -13.16 -10.78 5.49
N VAL A 85 -14.48 -10.84 5.74
CA VAL A 85 -15.07 -11.11 7.05
C VAL A 85 -16.32 -11.97 6.87
N ASP A 86 -16.59 -12.89 7.80
CA ASP A 86 -17.73 -13.80 7.74
C ASP A 86 -17.85 -14.56 6.39
N LYS A 87 -16.68 -14.89 5.80
CA LYS A 87 -16.53 -15.58 4.50
C LYS A 87 -17.05 -14.80 3.29
N HIS A 88 -17.28 -13.49 3.43
CA HIS A 88 -17.66 -12.61 2.33
C HIS A 88 -16.83 -11.33 2.31
N ILE A 89 -16.92 -10.58 1.21
CA ILE A 89 -16.25 -9.28 1.06
C ILE A 89 -17.32 -8.20 1.14
N PRO A 90 -17.63 -7.65 2.34
CA PRO A 90 -18.67 -6.64 2.46
C PRO A 90 -18.23 -5.27 1.89
N ILE A 91 -16.92 -5.02 1.79
CA ILE A 91 -16.37 -3.79 1.22
C ILE A 91 -15.05 -4.05 0.47
N ALA A 92 -14.91 -3.39 -0.68
CA ALA A 92 -13.69 -3.36 -1.48
C ALA A 92 -13.50 -1.98 -2.13
N ASP A 93 -12.87 -1.06 -1.42
CA ASP A 93 -12.74 0.35 -1.83
C ASP A 93 -11.41 0.94 -1.35
N SER A 94 -11.20 2.21 -1.64
CA SER A 94 -10.16 3.05 -1.04
C SER A 94 -10.15 2.96 0.49
N LEU A 95 -8.95 3.04 1.07
CA LEU A 95 -8.73 2.82 2.50
C LEU A 95 -9.54 3.80 3.38
N ASP A 96 -9.73 5.04 2.95
CA ASP A 96 -10.52 6.05 3.67
C ASP A 96 -12.01 5.70 3.80
N LYS A 97 -12.57 4.95 2.85
CA LYS A 97 -13.93 4.41 2.93
C LYS A 97 -13.98 3.12 3.74
N VAL A 98 -12.97 2.26 3.60
CA VAL A 98 -12.87 1.00 4.36
C VAL A 98 -12.83 1.27 5.86
N VAL A 99 -12.01 2.23 6.32
CA VAL A 99 -11.90 2.61 7.73
C VAL A 99 -13.23 3.14 8.31
N LYS A 100 -14.09 3.73 7.47
CA LYS A 100 -15.41 4.27 7.86
C LYS A 100 -16.55 3.26 7.73
N TYR A 101 -16.28 2.05 7.25
CA TYR A 101 -17.32 1.06 7.01
C TYR A 101 -17.90 0.55 8.33
N GLU A 102 -19.23 0.62 8.47
CA GLU A 102 -19.94 0.23 9.68
C GLU A 102 -20.02 -1.29 9.79
N HIS A 103 -18.98 -1.88 10.39
CA HIS A 103 -18.95 -3.29 10.77
C HIS A 103 -18.08 -3.47 12.02
N PRO A 104 -18.55 -4.17 13.08
CA PRO A 104 -17.84 -4.25 14.36
C PRO A 104 -16.37 -4.68 14.22
N TRP A 105 -16.12 -5.75 13.45
CA TRP A 105 -14.76 -6.25 13.21
C TRP A 105 -13.89 -5.25 12.41
N VAL A 106 -14.48 -4.55 11.43
CA VAL A 106 -13.73 -3.57 10.61
C VAL A 106 -13.35 -2.37 11.46
N GLN A 107 -14.28 -1.91 12.30
CA GLN A 107 -14.05 -0.83 13.25
C GLN A 107 -12.97 -1.22 14.27
N GLU A 108 -13.01 -2.43 14.82
CA GLU A 108 -12.00 -2.90 15.76
C GLU A 108 -10.61 -3.02 15.10
N TYR A 109 -10.54 -3.59 13.90
CA TYR A 109 -9.29 -3.79 13.16
C TYR A 109 -8.64 -2.45 12.76
N PHE A 110 -9.40 -1.53 12.15
CA PHE A 110 -8.87 -0.26 11.64
C PHE A 110 -8.87 0.90 12.63
N ASN A 111 -9.66 0.86 13.71
CA ASN A 111 -9.65 1.92 14.73
C ASN A 111 -8.99 1.49 16.04
N GLY A 112 -8.47 0.26 16.13
CA GLY A 112 -7.69 -0.23 17.26
C GLY A 112 -6.35 0.49 17.46
N PRO A 113 -5.68 0.31 18.63
CA PRO A 113 -4.44 1.01 18.97
C PRO A 113 -3.31 0.81 17.95
N ARG A 114 -3.21 -0.39 17.36
CA ARG A 114 -2.20 -0.72 16.35
C ARG A 114 -2.40 0.07 15.06
N SER A 115 -3.63 0.12 14.57
CA SER A 115 -3.97 0.87 13.35
C SER A 115 -3.74 2.37 13.51
N ARG A 116 -4.05 2.94 14.68
CA ARG A 116 -3.75 4.36 14.95
C ARG A 116 -2.25 4.64 14.90
N ALA A 117 -1.42 3.75 15.46
CA ALA A 117 0.03 3.90 15.40
C ALA A 117 0.55 3.84 13.95
N ALA A 118 0.04 2.89 13.15
CA ALA A 118 0.35 2.76 11.72
C ALA A 118 -0.09 4.00 10.92
N ALA A 119 -1.31 4.49 11.09
CA ALA A 119 -1.80 5.67 10.39
C ALA A 119 -0.98 6.94 10.74
N LEU A 120 -0.57 7.08 12.00
CA LEU A 120 0.28 8.19 12.44
C LEU A 120 1.69 8.13 11.84
N SER A 121 2.30 6.95 11.76
CA SER A 121 3.63 6.78 11.14
C SER A 121 3.58 7.15 9.64
N VAL A 122 2.54 6.71 8.93
CA VAL A 122 2.35 7.04 7.51
C VAL A 122 2.13 8.54 7.30
N SER A 123 1.34 9.21 8.14
CA SER A 123 1.09 10.65 8.00
C SER A 123 2.34 11.53 8.20
N GLN A 124 3.38 11.02 8.86
CA GLN A 124 4.66 11.72 9.01
C GLN A 124 5.61 11.46 7.84
N VAL A 125 5.51 10.30 7.18
CA VAL A 125 6.37 9.90 6.06
C VAL A 125 5.81 10.36 4.71
N ARG A 126 4.48 10.27 4.51
CA ARG A 126 3.81 10.78 3.30
C ARG A 126 3.56 12.28 3.45
N GLY A 127 4.48 13.09 2.93
CA GLY A 127 4.17 14.45 2.47
C GLY A 127 2.98 14.44 1.50
N PRO A 128 2.36 15.61 1.20
CA PRO A 128 1.01 15.68 0.63
C PRO A 128 0.84 14.85 -0.65
N VAL A 129 -0.21 14.03 -0.65
CA VAL A 129 -0.55 13.06 -1.70
C VAL A 129 -0.74 13.78 -3.03
N ARG A 130 -0.17 13.22 -4.11
CA ARG A 130 -0.19 13.77 -5.49
C ARG A 130 -1.61 14.12 -6.02
N GLY A 131 -2.66 13.50 -5.45
CA GLY A 131 -4.06 13.80 -5.71
C GLY A 131 -4.61 15.06 -5.03
N GLN A 132 -4.09 15.44 -3.85
CA GLN A 132 -4.47 16.67 -3.14
C GLN A 132 -4.01 17.90 -3.92
N LYS A 133 -2.79 17.89 -4.50
CA LYS A 133 -2.31 19.01 -5.32
C LYS A 133 -3.25 19.33 -6.48
N LYS A 134 -3.76 18.33 -7.23
CA LYS A 134 -4.70 18.60 -8.35
C LYS A 134 -6.07 19.09 -7.88
N ALA A 135 -6.57 18.58 -6.75
CA ALA A 135 -7.86 19.03 -6.20
C ALA A 135 -7.76 20.45 -5.64
N ASP A 136 -6.68 20.76 -4.93
CA ASP A 136 -6.42 22.09 -4.34
C ASP A 136 -6.13 23.14 -5.43
N GLN A 137 -5.38 22.79 -6.48
CA GLN A 137 -5.18 23.67 -7.64
C GLN A 137 -6.50 23.96 -8.36
N ARG A 138 -7.34 22.93 -8.58
CA ARG A 138 -8.68 23.12 -9.18
C ARG A 138 -9.62 23.94 -8.29
N LYS A 139 -9.48 23.86 -6.97
CA LYS A 139 -10.26 24.66 -6.01
C LYS A 139 -9.81 26.12 -6.02
N GLN A 140 -8.51 26.37 -6.09
CA GLN A 140 -7.91 27.72 -6.20
C GLN A 140 -8.24 28.38 -7.54
N GLU A 141 -8.15 27.65 -8.67
CA GLU A 141 -8.52 28.14 -10.00
C GLU A 141 -10.02 28.46 -10.13
N ARG A 142 -10.88 27.69 -9.47
CA ARG A 142 -12.33 27.97 -9.43
C ARG A 142 -12.67 29.19 -8.60
N ALA A 143 -11.99 29.41 -7.47
CA ALA A 143 -12.20 30.59 -6.62
C ALA A 143 -11.80 31.88 -7.33
N GLN A 144 -10.66 31.88 -8.04
CA GLN A 144 -10.17 33.05 -8.80
C GLN A 144 -11.09 33.42 -9.98
N LYS A 145 -11.71 32.44 -10.65
CA LYS A 145 -12.65 32.71 -11.77
C LYS A 145 -14.01 33.24 -11.33
N THR A 146 -14.42 33.03 -10.08
CA THR A 146 -15.68 33.57 -9.54
C THR A 146 -15.56 35.04 -9.16
N ASP A 147 -14.38 35.50 -8.73
CA ASP A 147 -14.12 36.90 -8.38
C ASP A 147 -14.01 37.81 -9.63
N GLU A 148 -13.44 37.32 -10.74
CA GLU A 148 -13.38 38.11 -11.99
C GLU A 148 -14.75 38.32 -12.66
N LYS A 149 -15.77 37.50 -12.35
CA LYS A 149 -17.10 37.60 -12.94
C LYS A 149 -18.05 38.56 -12.22
N HIS A 150 -17.76 38.96 -10.99
CA HIS A 150 -18.60 39.88 -10.22
C HIS A 150 -18.01 41.31 -10.12
N GLY A 151 -16.87 41.57 -10.76
CA GLY A 151 -16.17 42.86 -10.77
C GLY A 151 -16.31 43.68 -12.06
N LYS A 152 -17.31 43.42 -12.90
CA LYS A 152 -17.67 44.28 -14.04
C LYS A 152 -19.13 44.67 -13.98
#